data_AF-A0A1D6KTG8-F1
#
_entry.id   AF-A0A1D6KTG8-F1
#
_cell.length_a   1.000
_cell.length_b   1.000
_cell.length_c   1.000
_cell.angle_alpha   90.00
_cell.angle_beta   90.00
_cell.angle_gamma   90.00
#
_symmetry.space_group_name_H-M   'P 1'
#
loop_
_entity.id
_entity.type
_entity.pdbx_description
1 polymer ?
#
loop_
_entity_poly.entity_id
_entity_poly.type
_entity_poly.pdbx_seq_one_letter_code
_entity_poly.pdbx_strand_id
1 'polypeptide(L)'
;MEVEPARRDAAALDPELLQLAELAPGALRENSIADALYSQWLVLPETTKLVKSLIDDAKTGAVLNVAGSSASTNAASSSSLPSMFPAGSAPPLSPRSTSGSPRVMRRGSGAGPSSLGSPLKLVSEPVREVIPQFYFKNGRPPTKDLKEQCLSRTDHLFFGGGGLQVQEFRSVTKDICKLPSFLSSVLFKKIDVECTRTVSRDAFVEYWINDNKVTMDMASQIFEILRKPGYTYLTQDDFKPVLKELLATHPGLEFLQGTPEFQERYAETVIYRIFYSINRSGNGHLTLRELKRGNLIAALQQLDEEEDINKVLRYFSYEHFYVIYCKFWELDADHDFLIDKENLIKYGNHSLTYRIVDRIFAQIPRKFTSMTEGKMGYEDFVYFILSEEDKSSEPSLEYW
;
A
#
# COMPACT_ATOMS: atom_id res chain seq x y z
N MET A 1 10.98 61.26 -34.52
CA MET A 1 10.08 60.31 -33.85
C MET A 1 10.94 59.58 -32.84
N GLU A 2 11.15 60.24 -31.70
CA GLU A 2 12.02 59.75 -30.63
C GLU A 2 11.14 58.98 -29.64
N VAL A 3 11.55 57.75 -29.34
CA VAL A 3 10.86 56.87 -28.38
C VAL A 3 11.79 56.70 -27.20
N GLU A 4 11.33 57.12 -26.02
CA GLU A 4 12.02 56.93 -24.74
C GLU A 4 12.21 55.44 -24.39
N PRO A 5 13.31 55.05 -23.73
CA PRO A 5 13.43 53.74 -23.12
C PRO A 5 12.79 53.71 -21.72
N ALA A 6 11.83 52.80 -21.56
CA ALA A 6 11.16 52.49 -20.30
C ALA A 6 12.13 51.97 -19.21
N ARG A 7 11.98 52.52 -18.01
CA ARG A 7 12.63 52.06 -16.77
C ARG A 7 12.27 50.60 -16.48
N ARG A 8 13.29 49.74 -16.33
CA ARG A 8 13.16 48.40 -15.73
C ARG A 8 13.50 48.52 -14.25
N ASP A 9 12.50 48.41 -13.38
CA ASP A 9 12.70 48.06 -11.98
C ASP A 9 12.97 46.56 -11.91
N ALA A 10 14.25 46.18 -11.91
CA ALA A 10 14.69 44.84 -11.58
C ALA A 10 15.12 44.83 -10.12
N ALA A 11 14.29 44.27 -9.24
CA ALA A 11 14.77 43.74 -7.96
C ALA A 11 15.60 42.48 -8.26
N ALA A 12 16.83 42.69 -8.71
CA ALA A 12 17.81 41.64 -8.88
C ALA A 12 18.34 41.26 -7.49
N LEU A 13 18.02 40.05 -7.03
CA LEU A 13 18.70 39.47 -5.87
C LEU A 13 20.13 39.17 -6.29
N ASP A 14 21.07 39.82 -5.63
CA ASP A 14 22.51 39.67 -5.86
C ASP A 14 22.98 38.27 -5.41
N PRO A 15 23.43 37.40 -6.34
CA PRO A 15 23.92 36.07 -5.99
C PRO A 15 25.21 36.07 -5.16
N GLU A 16 25.92 37.21 -5.02
CA GLU A 16 27.08 37.30 -4.13
C GLU A 16 26.71 37.27 -2.64
N LEU A 17 25.46 37.59 -2.28
CA LEU A 17 24.98 37.53 -0.89
C LEU A 17 24.86 36.10 -0.31
N LEU A 18 24.99 35.07 -1.16
CA LEU A 18 24.94 33.66 -0.79
C LEU A 18 26.33 32.99 -0.75
N GLN A 19 27.41 33.75 -0.92
CA GLN A 19 28.76 33.19 -0.80
C GLN A 19 29.10 32.96 0.68
N LEU A 20 29.25 31.69 1.06
CA LEU A 20 29.81 31.29 2.35
C LEU A 20 31.32 31.54 2.34
N ALA A 21 31.82 32.28 3.34
CA ALA A 21 33.26 32.36 3.59
C ALA A 21 33.81 30.94 3.87
N GLU A 22 34.91 30.57 3.21
CA GLU A 22 35.51 29.24 3.29
C GLU A 22 35.69 28.78 4.74
N LEU A 23 34.93 27.75 5.13
CA LEU A 23 35.06 27.10 6.43
C LEU A 23 36.21 26.10 6.37
N ALA A 24 37.14 26.21 7.33
CA ALA A 24 38.30 25.34 7.47
C ALA A 24 37.90 23.84 7.55
N PRO A 25 38.72 22.92 6.99
CA PRO A 25 38.39 21.51 6.93
C PRO A 25 38.47 20.88 8.33
N GLY A 26 37.32 20.65 8.96
CA GLY A 26 37.25 19.99 10.27
C GLY A 26 35.96 20.17 11.07
N ALA A 27 35.02 21.02 10.65
CA ALA A 27 33.79 21.27 11.38
C ALA A 27 32.55 20.73 10.64
N LEU A 28 32.46 19.42 10.48
CA LEU A 28 31.19 18.76 10.14
C LEU A 28 30.59 18.16 11.41
N ARG A 29 29.51 18.78 11.89
CA ARG A 29 28.46 18.09 12.65
C ARG A 29 27.17 18.14 11.84
N GLU A 30 26.46 17.02 11.78
CA GLU A 30 25.14 16.91 11.15
C GLU A 30 24.23 18.04 11.64
N ASN A 31 23.53 18.68 10.69
CA ASN A 31 22.64 19.84 10.81
C ASN A 31 23.27 21.24 10.97
N SER A 32 24.59 21.39 11.10
CA SER A 32 25.23 22.72 11.24
C SER A 32 25.01 23.66 10.05
N ILE A 33 24.86 23.13 8.84
CA ILE A 33 24.73 23.94 7.61
C ILE A 33 23.30 24.48 7.47
N ALA A 34 22.30 23.66 7.78
CA ALA A 34 20.90 24.07 7.75
C ALA A 34 20.61 25.18 8.77
N ASP A 35 21.17 25.05 9.99
CA ASP A 35 21.03 26.06 11.03
C ASP A 35 21.73 27.38 10.66
N ALA A 36 22.89 27.31 10.00
CA ALA A 36 23.60 28.48 9.51
C ALA A 36 22.82 29.19 8.39
N LEU A 37 22.29 28.44 7.42
CA LEU A 37 21.48 28.97 6.33
C LEU A 37 20.15 29.56 6.83
N TYR A 38 19.51 28.91 7.81
CA TYR A 38 18.29 29.43 8.43
C TYR A 38 18.56 30.73 9.21
N SER A 39 19.66 30.78 9.97
CA SER A 39 20.08 31.98 10.69
C SER A 39 20.39 33.14 9.73
N GLN A 40 21.06 32.85 8.60
CA GLN A 40 21.32 33.83 7.56
C GLN A 40 20.04 34.29 6.86
N TRP A 41 19.11 33.37 6.58
CA TRP A 41 17.81 33.69 6.00
C TRP A 41 16.98 34.62 6.89
N LEU A 42 17.00 34.44 8.21
CA LEU A 42 16.32 35.32 9.17
C LEU A 42 16.88 36.75 9.21
N VAL A 43 18.17 36.92 8.89
CA VAL A 43 18.84 38.24 8.88
C VAL A 43 18.58 39.00 7.58
N LEU A 44 18.09 38.34 6.52
CA LEU A 44 17.77 39.02 5.26
C LEU A 44 16.67 40.08 5.47
N PRO A 45 16.81 41.28 4.87
CA PRO A 45 15.85 42.37 5.03
C PRO A 45 14.43 42.00 4.60
N GLU A 46 14.26 41.21 3.53
CA GLU A 46 12.95 40.75 3.05
C GLU A 46 12.29 39.82 4.08
N THR A 47 13.06 38.86 4.60
CA THR A 47 12.57 37.90 5.60
C THR A 47 12.20 38.61 6.89
N THR A 48 13.03 39.54 7.36
CA THR A 48 12.74 40.31 8.58
C THR A 48 11.45 41.12 8.44
N LYS A 49 11.19 41.70 7.26
CA LYS A 49 9.94 42.42 6.98
C LYS A 49 8.73 41.47 6.97
N LEU A 50 8.86 40.32 6.33
CA LEU A 50 7.80 39.30 6.28
C LEU A 50 7.45 38.79 7.68
N VAL A 51 8.45 38.41 8.48
CA VAL A 51 8.27 37.92 9.85
C VAL A 51 7.62 38.99 10.73
N LYS A 52 8.03 40.26 10.61
CA LYS A 52 7.39 41.37 11.34
C LYS A 52 5.92 41.55 10.95
N SER A 53 5.61 41.50 9.65
CA SER A 53 4.23 41.55 9.16
C SER A 53 3.37 40.43 9.76
N LEU A 54 3.86 39.19 9.71
CA LEU A 54 3.14 38.03 10.25
C LEU A 54 2.94 38.12 11.77
N ILE A 55 3.90 38.69 12.49
CA ILE A 55 3.79 38.93 13.94
C ILE A 55 2.72 40.00 14.22
N ASP A 56 2.66 41.07 13.44
CA ASP A 56 1.67 42.13 13.62
C ASP A 56 0.26 41.68 13.21
N ASP A 57 0.16 40.86 12.16
CA ASP A 57 -1.10 40.18 11.75
C ASP A 57 -1.58 39.22 12.85
N ALA A 58 -0.68 38.47 13.48
CA ALA A 58 -1.02 37.59 14.60
C ALA A 58 -1.47 38.38 15.84
N LYS A 59 -0.82 39.51 16.15
CA LYS A 59 -1.22 40.39 17.26
C LYS A 59 -2.58 41.05 17.06
N THR A 60 -2.95 41.31 15.81
CA THR A 60 -4.24 41.91 15.44
C THR A 60 -5.37 40.88 15.28
N GLY A 61 -5.07 39.58 15.48
CA GLY A 61 -6.04 38.50 15.40
C GLY A 61 -6.46 38.14 13.97
N ALA A 62 -5.67 38.54 12.97
CA ALA A 62 -5.91 38.22 11.57
C ALA A 62 -5.52 36.76 11.26
N VAL A 63 -6.26 36.13 10.33
CA VAL A 63 -5.96 34.77 9.86
C VAL A 63 -4.71 34.83 8.97
N LEU A 64 -3.65 34.12 9.36
CA LEU A 64 -2.38 34.07 8.63
C LEU A 64 -2.53 33.26 7.34
N ASN A 65 -2.93 33.91 6.24
CA ASN A 65 -2.90 33.29 4.91
C ASN A 65 -1.50 33.41 4.31
N VAL A 66 -0.71 32.34 4.39
CA VAL A 66 0.56 32.24 3.65
C VAL A 66 0.23 31.89 2.20
N ALA A 67 0.32 32.87 1.29
CA ALA A 67 0.35 32.61 -0.14
C ALA A 67 1.74 32.08 -0.49
N GLY A 68 1.83 30.81 -0.90
CA GLY A 68 3.08 30.23 -1.39
C GLY A 68 3.55 30.95 -2.65
N SER A 69 4.73 31.58 -2.59
CA SER A 69 5.43 32.03 -3.79
C SER A 69 6.00 30.82 -4.52
N SER A 70 5.21 30.24 -5.42
CA SER A 70 5.70 29.39 -6.50
C SER A 70 5.27 30.01 -7.83
N ALA A 71 6.16 30.81 -8.40
CA ALA A 71 6.00 31.34 -9.75
C ALA A 71 6.30 30.24 -10.76
N SER A 72 5.26 29.68 -11.37
CA SER A 72 5.33 28.93 -12.62
C SER A 72 4.22 29.41 -13.55
N THR A 73 4.58 30.27 -14.49
CA THR A 73 3.73 30.72 -15.59
C THR A 73 3.78 29.70 -16.73
N ASN A 74 2.65 29.04 -17.05
CA ASN A 74 2.01 29.14 -18.36
C ASN A 74 0.82 28.17 -18.56
N ALA A 75 -0.11 28.68 -19.38
CA ALA A 75 -1.20 28.04 -20.13
C ALA A 75 -2.59 27.93 -19.47
N ALA A 76 -3.52 28.66 -20.07
CA ALA A 76 -4.94 28.81 -19.76
C ALA A 76 -5.82 27.90 -20.63
N SER A 77 -6.97 27.45 -20.09
CA SER A 77 -8.30 27.62 -20.72
C SER A 77 -9.45 27.00 -19.92
N SER A 78 -10.33 27.88 -19.41
CA SER A 78 -11.81 27.80 -19.30
C SER A 78 -12.53 26.53 -18.85
N SER A 79 -13.20 26.60 -17.68
CA SER A 79 -14.67 26.50 -17.53
C SER A 79 -15.07 26.80 -16.07
N SER A 80 -16.31 27.24 -15.88
CA SER A 80 -16.77 28.11 -14.80
C SER A 80 -17.85 27.52 -13.88
N LEU A 81 -17.91 28.07 -12.65
CA LEU A 81 -18.99 28.09 -11.62
C LEU A 81 -19.07 26.91 -10.60
N PRO A 82 -19.73 27.08 -9.44
CA PRO A 82 -19.59 28.15 -8.43
C PRO A 82 -19.58 27.64 -6.96
N SER A 83 -19.30 28.55 -6.04
CA SER A 83 -19.40 28.42 -4.58
C SER A 83 -20.78 27.96 -4.07
N MET A 84 -20.79 27.03 -3.12
CA MET A 84 -21.86 26.91 -2.11
C MET A 84 -21.20 26.71 -0.73
N PHE A 85 -21.13 27.79 0.06
CA PHE A 85 -21.66 27.91 1.43
C PHE A 85 -20.89 28.99 2.22
N PRO A 86 -21.60 29.96 2.83
CA PRO A 86 -21.02 31.03 3.63
C PRO A 86 -20.70 30.59 5.07
N ALA A 87 -20.01 31.48 5.78
CA ALA A 87 -19.44 31.34 7.12
C ALA A 87 -20.33 30.69 8.19
N GLY A 88 -19.68 29.86 9.02
CA GLY A 88 -20.08 29.55 10.39
C GLY A 88 -20.59 28.14 10.62
N SER A 89 -19.71 27.20 11.04
CA SER A 89 -20.04 26.00 11.81
C SER A 89 -18.76 25.28 12.27
N ALA A 90 -18.66 25.01 13.57
CA ALA A 90 -17.67 24.15 14.22
C ALA A 90 -17.79 22.67 13.75
N PRO A 91 -16.76 21.83 13.93
CA PRO A 91 -16.77 20.44 13.45
C PRO A 91 -17.76 19.55 14.24
N PRO A 92 -18.34 18.49 13.63
CA PRO A 92 -19.37 17.70 14.26
C PRO A 92 -18.80 16.71 15.29
N LEU A 93 -19.39 16.72 16.48
CA LEU A 93 -19.27 15.68 17.51
C LEU A 93 -20.17 14.47 17.15
N SER A 94 -19.76 13.29 17.60
CA SER A 94 -20.33 11.95 17.37
C SER A 94 -21.85 11.81 17.63
N PRO A 95 -22.53 10.80 17.04
CA PRO A 95 -23.99 10.75 16.98
C PRO A 95 -24.65 10.44 18.33
N ARG A 96 -25.59 11.31 18.72
CA ARG A 96 -26.46 11.16 19.89
C ARG A 96 -27.70 10.35 19.49
N SER A 97 -27.84 9.16 20.06
CA SER A 97 -29.01 8.30 19.93
C SER A 97 -30.26 8.96 20.53
N THR A 98 -31.31 9.09 19.72
CA THR A 98 -32.64 9.55 20.13
C THR A 98 -33.48 8.35 20.58
N SER A 99 -33.65 8.16 21.87
CA SER A 99 -34.77 7.39 22.44
C SER A 99 -35.71 8.37 23.12
N GLY A 100 -36.92 8.48 22.58
CA GLY A 100 -37.98 9.33 23.11
C GLY A 100 -38.46 8.83 24.48
N SER A 101 -38.55 9.75 25.43
CA SER A 101 -39.27 9.52 26.68
C SER A 101 -40.61 10.28 26.66
N PRO A 102 -41.74 9.66 27.04
CA PRO A 102 -43.05 10.28 26.96
C PRO A 102 -43.25 11.28 28.10
N ARG A 103 -43.75 12.47 27.72
CA ARG A 103 -44.20 13.52 28.63
C ARG A 103 -45.57 13.11 29.21
N VAL A 104 -45.61 12.59 30.42
CA VAL A 104 -46.84 12.50 31.22
C VAL A 104 -46.91 13.73 32.11
N MET A 105 -47.86 14.61 31.84
CA MET A 105 -48.39 15.54 32.84
C MET A 105 -49.89 15.26 33.01
N ARG A 106 -50.25 14.77 34.19
CA ARG A 106 -51.62 14.82 34.72
C ARG A 106 -51.60 15.69 35.98
N ARG A 107 -52.57 16.60 36.06
CA ARG A 107 -52.90 17.49 37.18
C ARG A 107 -53.11 16.72 38.50
N GLY A 108 -52.87 17.40 39.62
CA GLY A 108 -53.47 17.05 40.91
C GLY A 108 -52.78 17.68 42.12
N SER A 109 -53.43 18.69 42.69
CA SER A 109 -53.14 19.38 43.95
C SER A 109 -53.35 18.51 45.20
N GLY A 110 -52.50 18.65 46.22
CA GLY A 110 -52.71 18.12 47.57
C GLY A 110 -51.50 18.33 48.51
N ALA A 111 -51.74 18.74 49.75
CA ALA A 111 -50.80 19.37 50.66
C ALA A 111 -50.05 18.42 51.64
N GLY A 112 -48.74 18.68 51.85
CA GLY A 112 -47.85 18.42 53.02
C GLY A 112 -47.80 17.05 53.75
N PRO A 113 -46.89 16.81 54.72
CA PRO A 113 -45.66 17.53 55.08
C PRO A 113 -44.38 16.65 54.97
N SER A 114 -43.23 17.31 55.13
CA SER A 114 -41.86 16.80 55.02
C SER A 114 -41.48 15.72 56.04
N SER A 115 -40.73 14.70 55.63
CA SER A 115 -39.80 13.97 56.50
C SER A 115 -38.47 13.76 55.79
N LEU A 116 -37.39 14.01 56.52
CA LEU A 116 -36.00 14.11 56.08
C LEU A 116 -35.49 12.78 55.52
N GLY A 117 -35.47 12.64 54.19
CA GLY A 117 -34.70 11.62 53.47
C GLY A 117 -33.42 12.24 52.90
N SER A 118 -32.26 11.74 53.32
CA SER A 118 -30.94 12.13 52.80
C SER A 118 -30.90 12.10 51.26
N PRO A 119 -30.33 13.12 50.58
CA PRO A 119 -30.22 13.16 49.11
C PRO A 119 -29.09 12.27 48.57
N LEU A 120 -28.44 11.47 49.42
CA LEU A 120 -27.49 10.46 48.98
C LEU A 120 -28.26 9.27 48.41
N LYS A 121 -28.77 9.48 47.20
CA LYS A 121 -29.06 8.42 46.25
C LYS A 121 -27.81 7.53 46.26
N LEU A 122 -27.97 6.27 46.71
CA LEU A 122 -26.99 5.22 46.50
C LEU A 122 -26.56 5.36 45.04
N VAL A 123 -25.33 5.80 44.81
CA VAL A 123 -24.74 5.85 43.48
C VAL A 123 -24.85 4.42 43.00
N SER A 124 -25.80 4.16 42.10
CA SER A 124 -25.86 2.91 41.36
C SER A 124 -24.44 2.65 40.90
N GLU A 125 -23.87 1.50 41.25
CA GLU A 125 -22.56 1.09 40.75
C GLU A 125 -22.47 1.49 39.27
N PRO A 126 -21.36 2.11 38.83
CA PRO A 126 -21.25 2.52 37.44
C PRO A 126 -21.55 1.28 36.60
N VAL A 127 -22.61 1.37 35.79
CA VAL A 127 -23.00 0.29 34.87
C VAL A 127 -21.73 -0.05 34.12
N ARG A 128 -21.15 -1.22 34.40
CA ARG A 128 -19.96 -1.67 33.70
C ARG A 128 -20.38 -1.82 32.25
N GLU A 129 -20.11 -0.81 31.43
CA GLU A 129 -20.24 -0.92 29.98
C GLU A 129 -19.29 -2.05 29.56
N VAL A 130 -19.89 -3.20 29.24
CA VAL A 130 -19.14 -4.35 28.77
C VAL A 130 -18.62 -3.97 27.39
N ILE A 131 -17.31 -3.69 27.30
CA ILE A 131 -16.64 -3.44 26.02
C ILE A 131 -16.90 -4.67 25.13
N PRO A 132 -17.68 -4.55 24.05
CA PRO A 132 -17.94 -5.69 23.19
C PRO A 132 -16.63 -6.18 22.57
N GLN A 133 -16.56 -7.48 22.27
CA GLN A 133 -15.41 -8.01 21.54
C GLN A 133 -15.26 -7.27 20.20
N PHE A 134 -14.13 -6.58 20.03
CA PHE A 134 -13.83 -5.80 18.83
C PHE A 134 -12.73 -6.46 17.97
N TYR A 135 -11.93 -7.35 18.56
CA TYR A 135 -10.89 -8.09 17.87
C TYR A 135 -11.31 -9.54 17.61
N PHE A 136 -11.28 -9.92 16.33
CA PHE A 136 -11.62 -11.25 15.85
C PHE A 136 -10.48 -11.74 14.96
N LYS A 137 -9.68 -12.69 15.46
CA LYS A 137 -8.49 -13.20 14.74
C LYS A 137 -8.85 -13.78 13.36
N ASN A 138 -9.94 -14.56 13.29
CA ASN A 138 -10.39 -15.26 12.09
C ASN A 138 -11.73 -14.71 11.57
N GLY A 139 -12.00 -13.42 11.75
CA GLY A 139 -13.31 -12.84 11.43
C GLY A 139 -14.38 -13.18 12.47
N ARG A 140 -15.54 -12.53 12.36
CA ARG A 140 -16.69 -12.80 13.24
C ARG A 140 -17.28 -14.17 12.91
N PRO A 141 -17.84 -14.93 13.86
CA PRO A 141 -18.56 -16.15 13.52
C PRO A 141 -19.68 -15.85 12.51
N PRO A 142 -19.96 -16.75 11.54
CA PRO A 142 -20.98 -16.49 10.53
C PRO A 142 -22.36 -16.59 11.18
N THR A 143 -23.31 -15.78 10.71
CA THR A 143 -24.72 -15.93 11.12
C THR A 143 -25.27 -17.27 10.60
N LYS A 144 -26.32 -17.78 11.25
CA LYS A 144 -26.98 -19.04 10.82
C LYS A 144 -27.43 -18.95 9.35
N ASP A 145 -28.06 -17.84 8.98
CA ASP A 145 -28.54 -17.61 7.62
C ASP A 145 -27.41 -17.63 6.57
N LEU A 146 -26.26 -17.01 6.87
CA LEU A 146 -25.11 -17.04 5.96
C LEU A 146 -24.54 -18.45 5.81
N LYS A 147 -24.48 -19.23 6.90
CA LYS A 147 -24.06 -20.64 6.83
C LYS A 147 -25.01 -21.45 5.97
N GLU A 148 -26.32 -21.32 6.18
CA GLU A 148 -27.35 -22.07 5.43
C GLU A 148 -27.33 -21.70 3.94
N GLN A 149 -27.18 -20.42 3.59
CA GLN A 149 -27.03 -19.99 2.20
C GLN A 149 -25.76 -20.53 1.54
N CYS A 150 -24.63 -20.56 2.27
CA CYS A 150 -23.38 -21.10 1.76
C CYS A 150 -23.46 -22.63 1.58
N LEU A 151 -24.07 -23.34 2.54
CA LEU A 151 -24.28 -24.78 2.50
C LEU A 151 -25.18 -25.20 1.34
N SER A 152 -26.34 -24.56 1.18
CA SER A 152 -27.25 -24.84 0.05
C SER A 152 -26.59 -24.65 -1.31
N ARG A 153 -25.80 -23.60 -1.50
CA ARG A 153 -25.00 -23.41 -2.73
C ARG A 153 -23.96 -24.50 -2.92
N THR A 154 -23.29 -24.90 -1.83
CA THR A 154 -22.33 -26.01 -1.84
C THR A 154 -23.02 -27.31 -2.24
N ASP A 155 -24.20 -27.60 -1.69
CA ASP A 155 -24.96 -28.82 -2.00
C ASP A 155 -25.32 -28.90 -3.49
N HIS A 156 -25.69 -27.77 -4.09
CA HIS A 156 -25.97 -27.70 -5.52
C HIS A 156 -24.74 -27.98 -6.40
N LEU A 157 -23.57 -27.46 -6.05
CA LEU A 157 -22.35 -27.70 -6.83
C LEU A 157 -21.76 -29.10 -6.64
N PHE A 158 -22.00 -29.74 -5.48
CA PHE A 158 -21.50 -31.08 -5.16
C PHE A 158 -22.55 -32.20 -5.38
N PHE A 159 -23.65 -31.92 -6.08
CA PHE A 159 -24.81 -32.81 -6.23
C PHE A 159 -24.48 -34.22 -6.79
N GLY A 160 -23.34 -34.37 -7.49
CA GLY A 160 -22.87 -35.65 -8.05
C GLY A 160 -22.24 -36.65 -7.06
N GLY A 161 -22.05 -36.27 -5.77
CA GLY A 161 -21.65 -37.16 -4.68
C GLY A 161 -20.21 -37.70 -4.68
N GLY A 162 -19.54 -37.75 -5.84
CA GLY A 162 -18.18 -38.31 -6.00
C GLY A 162 -17.02 -37.36 -5.67
N GLY A 163 -17.31 -36.15 -5.18
CA GLY A 163 -16.33 -35.07 -5.06
C GLY A 163 -16.08 -34.36 -6.40
N LEU A 164 -15.38 -33.23 -6.36
CA LEU A 164 -15.06 -32.43 -7.53
C LEU A 164 -13.59 -32.59 -7.91
N GLN A 165 -13.30 -32.65 -9.21
CA GLN A 165 -11.92 -32.55 -9.71
C GLN A 165 -11.47 -31.09 -9.79
N VAL A 166 -10.16 -30.86 -9.96
CA VAL A 166 -9.54 -29.52 -10.00
C VAL A 166 -10.24 -28.56 -10.99
N GLN A 167 -10.62 -29.06 -12.17
CA GLN A 167 -11.29 -28.26 -13.20
C GLN A 167 -12.69 -27.80 -12.78
N GLU A 168 -13.47 -28.70 -12.17
CA GLU A 168 -14.83 -28.43 -11.70
C GLU A 168 -14.81 -27.54 -10.45
N PHE A 169 -13.78 -27.69 -9.61
CA PHE A 169 -13.59 -26.91 -8.39
C PHE A 169 -13.34 -25.41 -8.66
N ARG A 170 -12.98 -25.03 -9.89
CA ARG A 170 -12.86 -23.62 -10.28
C ARG A 170 -14.17 -22.85 -10.09
N SER A 171 -15.32 -23.48 -10.38
CA SER A 171 -16.64 -22.89 -10.14
C SER A 171 -16.91 -22.68 -8.66
N VAL A 172 -16.49 -23.60 -7.79
CA VAL A 172 -16.60 -23.42 -6.32
C VAL A 172 -15.78 -22.23 -5.85
N THR A 173 -14.53 -22.12 -6.33
CA THR A 173 -13.63 -21.01 -5.99
C THR A 173 -14.21 -19.66 -6.41
N LYS A 174 -14.80 -19.55 -7.60
CA LYS A 174 -15.36 -18.30 -8.12
C LYS A 174 -16.74 -17.99 -7.52
N ASP A 175 -17.63 -18.97 -7.45
CA ASP A 175 -19.04 -18.74 -7.14
C ASP A 175 -19.33 -18.77 -5.64
N ILE A 176 -18.62 -19.60 -4.88
CA ILE A 176 -18.80 -19.72 -3.42
C ILE A 176 -17.74 -18.89 -2.70
N CYS A 177 -16.46 -19.11 -2.99
CA CYS A 177 -15.37 -18.44 -2.28
C CYS A 177 -15.17 -16.99 -2.71
N LYS A 178 -15.67 -16.62 -3.91
CA LYS A 178 -15.49 -15.29 -4.52
C LYS A 178 -14.01 -14.91 -4.69
N LEU A 179 -13.15 -15.90 -4.90
CA LEU A 179 -11.72 -15.71 -5.10
C LEU A 179 -11.38 -15.72 -6.60
N PRO A 180 -10.28 -15.05 -7.01
CA PRO A 180 -9.71 -15.18 -8.34
C PRO A 180 -9.55 -16.64 -8.76
N SER A 181 -9.91 -16.94 -9.99
CA SER A 181 -10.08 -18.32 -10.46
C SER A 181 -8.77 -19.10 -10.56
N PHE A 182 -7.64 -18.42 -10.80
CA PHE A 182 -6.29 -19.02 -10.78
C PHE A 182 -5.79 -19.39 -9.37
N LEU A 183 -6.53 -19.06 -8.30
CA LEU A 183 -6.26 -19.58 -6.95
C LEU A 183 -6.90 -20.96 -6.71
N SER A 184 -7.74 -21.43 -7.65
CA SER A 184 -8.50 -22.68 -7.51
C SER A 184 -7.57 -23.87 -7.25
N SER A 185 -6.47 -24.01 -7.99
CA SER A 185 -5.56 -25.15 -7.82
C SER A 185 -4.83 -25.16 -6.48
N VAL A 186 -4.53 -23.98 -5.93
CA VAL A 186 -3.90 -23.85 -4.62
C VAL A 186 -4.89 -24.12 -3.49
N LEU A 187 -6.11 -23.58 -3.59
CA LEU A 187 -7.19 -23.87 -2.65
C LEU A 187 -7.55 -25.36 -2.67
N PHE A 188 -7.64 -25.96 -3.84
CA PHE A 188 -7.90 -27.39 -4.01
C PHE A 188 -6.87 -28.24 -3.25
N LYS A 189 -5.58 -27.99 -3.48
CA LYS A 189 -4.48 -28.71 -2.80
C LYS A 189 -4.47 -28.48 -1.29
N LYS A 190 -4.98 -27.34 -0.82
CA LYS A 190 -5.09 -27.03 0.61
C LYS A 190 -6.15 -27.90 1.30
N ILE A 191 -7.19 -28.29 0.58
CA ILE A 191 -8.30 -29.11 1.07
C ILE A 191 -8.01 -30.60 0.86
N ASP A 192 -7.46 -30.97 -0.30
CA ASP A 192 -7.06 -32.34 -0.64
C ASP A 192 -5.73 -32.74 0.03
N VAL A 193 -5.74 -32.80 1.37
CA VAL A 193 -4.55 -33.13 2.18
C VAL A 193 -4.02 -34.53 1.86
N GLU A 194 -4.91 -35.45 1.49
CA GLU A 194 -4.59 -36.84 1.16
C GLU A 194 -4.18 -37.05 -0.31
N CYS A 195 -4.13 -35.98 -1.12
CA CYS A 195 -3.78 -36.02 -2.55
C CYS A 195 -4.62 -37.02 -3.37
N THR A 196 -5.90 -37.14 -3.01
CA THR A 196 -6.88 -38.04 -3.64
C THR A 196 -7.29 -37.61 -5.04
N ARG A 197 -6.92 -36.39 -5.46
CA ARG A 197 -7.30 -35.73 -6.74
C ARG A 197 -8.77 -35.36 -6.84
N THR A 198 -9.54 -35.51 -5.76
CA THR A 198 -10.91 -35.02 -5.66
C THR A 198 -11.11 -34.33 -4.32
N VAL A 199 -11.90 -33.25 -4.30
CA VAL A 199 -12.33 -32.62 -3.05
C VAL A 199 -13.76 -33.06 -2.78
N SER A 200 -14.01 -33.67 -1.62
CA SER A 200 -15.37 -34.01 -1.18
C SER A 200 -16.08 -32.78 -0.64
N ARG A 201 -17.41 -32.82 -0.66
CA ARG A 201 -18.26 -31.78 -0.06
C ARG A 201 -17.89 -31.54 1.40
N ASP A 202 -17.75 -32.61 2.17
CA ASP A 202 -17.53 -32.50 3.61
C ASP A 202 -16.15 -31.95 3.94
N ALA A 203 -15.12 -32.30 3.15
CA ALA A 203 -13.79 -31.69 3.28
C ALA A 203 -13.83 -30.18 2.98
N PHE A 204 -14.56 -29.76 1.94
CA PHE A 204 -14.74 -28.35 1.63
C PHE A 204 -15.50 -27.61 2.73
N VAL A 205 -16.61 -28.18 3.24
CA VAL A 205 -17.41 -27.57 4.32
C VAL A 205 -16.57 -27.41 5.59
N GLU A 206 -15.78 -28.42 5.95
CA GLU A 206 -14.91 -28.37 7.11
C GLU A 206 -13.89 -27.23 6.98
N TYR A 207 -13.18 -27.16 5.85
CA TYR A 207 -12.16 -26.14 5.61
C TYR A 207 -12.73 -24.72 5.44
N TRP A 208 -13.81 -24.56 4.68
CA TRP A 208 -14.29 -23.23 4.29
C TRP A 208 -15.31 -22.66 5.29
N ILE A 209 -16.26 -23.48 5.75
CA ILE A 209 -17.39 -23.03 6.57
C ILE A 209 -17.08 -23.22 8.06
N ASN A 210 -16.62 -24.40 8.47
CA ASN A 210 -16.37 -24.69 9.88
C ASN A 210 -15.13 -23.96 10.41
N ASP A 211 -14.06 -23.85 9.62
CA ASP A 211 -12.89 -23.01 9.93
C ASP A 211 -13.08 -21.51 9.59
N ASN A 212 -14.35 -21.07 9.53
CA ASN A 212 -14.78 -19.68 9.46
C ASN A 212 -14.19 -18.82 8.31
N LYS A 213 -13.80 -19.41 7.17
CA LYS A 213 -13.24 -18.65 6.04
C LYS A 213 -14.29 -17.74 5.38
N VAL A 214 -15.56 -18.11 5.45
CA VAL A 214 -16.70 -17.36 4.88
C VAL A 214 -16.79 -15.90 5.37
N THR A 215 -16.36 -15.62 6.59
CA THR A 215 -16.49 -14.27 7.21
C THR A 215 -15.19 -13.48 7.22
N MET A 216 -14.10 -14.10 6.78
CA MET A 216 -12.82 -13.43 6.64
C MET A 216 -12.84 -12.51 5.41
N ASP A 217 -12.15 -11.38 5.49
CA ASP A 217 -11.89 -10.58 4.30
C ASP A 217 -10.99 -11.34 3.30
N MET A 218 -11.07 -10.97 2.03
CA MET A 218 -10.37 -11.66 0.94
C MET A 218 -8.84 -11.69 1.13
N ALA A 219 -8.25 -10.64 1.70
CA ALA A 219 -6.83 -10.63 2.01
C ALA A 219 -6.47 -11.73 3.01
N SER A 220 -7.29 -11.89 4.06
CA SER A 220 -7.09 -12.93 5.06
C SER A 220 -7.36 -14.34 4.51
N GLN A 221 -8.36 -14.50 3.64
CA GLN A 221 -8.62 -15.77 2.97
C GLN A 221 -7.44 -16.20 2.10
N ILE A 222 -6.98 -15.32 1.22
CA ILE A 222 -5.83 -15.58 0.33
C ILE A 222 -4.57 -15.85 1.16
N PHE A 223 -4.33 -15.05 2.21
CA PHE A 223 -3.20 -15.27 3.11
C PHE A 223 -3.21 -16.67 3.74
N GLU A 224 -4.35 -17.12 4.27
CA GLU A 224 -4.45 -18.46 4.87
C GLU A 224 -4.30 -19.60 3.85
N ILE A 225 -4.80 -19.39 2.63
CA ILE A 225 -4.66 -20.35 1.53
C ILE A 225 -3.19 -20.54 1.16
N LEU A 226 -2.47 -19.44 0.93
CA LEU A 226 -1.07 -19.47 0.46
C LEU A 226 -0.09 -19.88 1.56
N ARG A 227 -0.33 -19.48 2.81
CA ARG A 227 0.62 -19.67 3.91
C ARG A 227 0.82 -21.14 4.25
N LYS A 228 2.09 -21.52 4.46
CA LYS A 228 2.46 -22.84 4.99
C LYS A 228 1.97 -23.04 6.44
N PRO A 229 1.58 -24.26 6.87
CA PRO A 229 1.16 -24.52 8.24
C PRO A 229 2.22 -24.09 9.27
N GLY A 230 1.80 -23.41 10.33
CA GLY A 230 2.68 -22.97 11.44
C GLY A 230 3.42 -21.64 11.22
N TYR A 231 3.47 -21.13 9.99
CA TYR A 231 4.07 -19.82 9.70
C TYR A 231 3.10 -18.68 9.99
N THR A 232 3.57 -17.43 10.15
CA THR A 232 2.71 -16.23 10.34
C THR A 232 2.92 -15.17 9.26
N TYR A 233 3.55 -15.56 8.15
CA TYR A 233 3.93 -14.72 7.03
C TYR A 233 3.95 -15.55 5.75
N LEU A 234 3.97 -14.87 4.60
CA LEU A 234 4.21 -15.45 3.28
C LEU A 234 5.65 -15.20 2.85
N THR A 235 6.23 -16.19 2.20
CA THR A 235 7.52 -16.13 1.53
C THR A 235 7.33 -16.06 0.01
N GLN A 236 8.38 -15.71 -0.72
CA GLN A 236 8.36 -15.69 -2.18
C GLN A 236 7.89 -17.03 -2.78
N ASP A 237 8.32 -18.15 -2.21
CA ASP A 237 7.95 -19.50 -2.65
C ASP A 237 6.43 -19.78 -2.58
N ASP A 238 5.73 -19.13 -1.65
CA ASP A 238 4.29 -19.37 -1.45
C ASP A 238 3.45 -18.82 -2.61
N PHE A 239 4.01 -17.92 -3.44
CA PHE A 239 3.38 -17.39 -4.64
C PHE A 239 3.65 -18.22 -5.91
N LYS A 240 4.68 -19.07 -5.91
CA LYS A 240 5.06 -19.88 -7.09
C LYS A 240 3.91 -20.75 -7.62
N PRO A 241 3.12 -21.46 -6.78
CA PRO A 241 2.00 -22.26 -7.27
C PRO A 241 0.91 -21.41 -7.96
N VAL A 242 0.68 -20.19 -7.46
CA VAL A 242 -0.31 -19.25 -8.03
C VAL A 242 0.14 -18.77 -9.40
N LEU A 243 1.40 -18.35 -9.53
CA LEU A 243 1.93 -17.86 -10.80
C LEU A 243 2.07 -18.97 -11.85
N LYS A 244 2.34 -20.20 -11.41
CA LYS A 244 2.31 -21.36 -12.30
C LYS A 244 0.92 -21.59 -12.89
N GLU A 245 -0.13 -21.49 -12.08
CA GLU A 245 -1.52 -21.59 -12.56
C GLU A 245 -1.87 -20.42 -13.49
N LEU A 246 -1.47 -19.20 -13.12
CA LEU A 246 -1.69 -18.01 -13.92
C LEU A 246 -1.08 -18.14 -15.32
N LEU A 247 0.20 -18.55 -15.40
CA LEU A 247 0.91 -18.76 -16.67
C LEU A 247 0.26 -19.86 -17.54
N ALA A 248 -0.36 -20.86 -16.92
CA ALA A 248 -1.03 -21.93 -17.63
C ALA A 248 -2.42 -21.55 -18.14
N THR A 249 -3.08 -20.57 -17.53
CA THR A 249 -4.53 -20.32 -17.72
C THR A 249 -4.89 -18.93 -18.22
N HIS A 250 -4.03 -17.93 -18.05
CA HIS A 250 -4.32 -16.55 -18.43
C HIS A 250 -4.11 -16.34 -19.94
N PRO A 251 -5.12 -15.84 -20.69
CA PRO A 251 -5.04 -15.72 -22.14
C PRO A 251 -3.92 -14.76 -22.59
N GLY A 252 -3.76 -13.63 -21.90
CA GLY A 252 -2.67 -12.67 -22.13
C GLY A 252 -1.25 -13.19 -21.87
N LEU A 253 -1.06 -14.44 -21.43
CA LEU A 253 0.25 -15.07 -21.22
C LEU A 253 0.44 -16.35 -22.05
N GLU A 254 -0.53 -16.73 -22.90
CA GLU A 254 -0.49 -17.97 -23.70
C GLU A 254 0.76 -18.05 -24.58
N PHE A 255 1.23 -16.92 -25.10
CA PHE A 255 2.43 -16.84 -25.94
C PHE A 255 3.72 -17.26 -25.20
N LEU A 256 3.74 -17.25 -23.85
CA LEU A 256 4.87 -17.72 -23.05
C LEU A 256 4.90 -19.23 -22.87
N GLN A 257 3.85 -19.97 -23.22
CA GLN A 257 3.77 -21.41 -22.97
C GLN A 257 4.91 -22.21 -23.60
N GLY A 258 5.45 -21.75 -24.74
CA GLY A 258 6.57 -22.37 -25.44
C GLY A 258 7.97 -22.02 -24.90
N THR A 259 8.08 -21.13 -23.91
CA THR A 259 9.36 -20.58 -23.44
C THR A 259 9.51 -20.69 -21.91
N PRO A 260 9.85 -21.89 -21.39
CA PRO A 260 9.88 -22.15 -19.95
C PRO A 260 10.85 -21.25 -19.16
N GLU A 261 12.00 -20.88 -19.75
CA GLU A 261 12.94 -19.94 -19.14
C GLU A 261 12.30 -18.56 -18.92
N PHE A 262 11.56 -18.05 -19.90
CA PHE A 262 10.87 -16.76 -19.78
C PHE A 262 9.68 -16.83 -18.82
N GLN A 263 8.99 -17.97 -18.73
CA GLN A 263 7.95 -18.17 -17.72
C GLN A 263 8.50 -18.06 -16.30
N GLU A 264 9.65 -18.70 -16.04
CA GLU A 264 10.31 -18.63 -14.74
C GLU A 264 10.74 -17.20 -14.41
N ARG A 265 11.41 -16.52 -15.34
CA ARG A 265 11.83 -15.11 -15.15
C ARG A 265 10.68 -14.14 -14.96
N TYR A 266 9.59 -14.31 -15.71
CA TYR A 266 8.38 -13.53 -15.51
C TYR A 266 7.81 -13.77 -14.11
N ALA A 267 7.66 -15.03 -13.71
CA ALA A 267 7.09 -15.37 -12.40
C ALA A 267 7.95 -14.80 -11.25
N GLU A 268 9.27 -14.95 -11.32
CA GLU A 268 10.21 -14.35 -10.36
C GLU A 268 10.04 -12.83 -10.29
N THR A 269 10.00 -12.15 -11.44
CA THR A 269 9.86 -10.69 -11.50
C THR A 269 8.56 -10.21 -10.87
N VAL A 270 7.44 -10.90 -11.14
CA VAL A 270 6.16 -10.59 -10.50
C VAL A 270 6.26 -10.71 -8.98
N ILE A 271 6.91 -11.77 -8.48
CA ILE A 271 7.12 -11.97 -7.03
C ILE A 271 7.99 -10.85 -6.45
N TYR A 272 9.11 -10.51 -7.09
CA TYR A 272 9.99 -9.42 -6.63
C TYR A 272 9.25 -8.08 -6.59
N ARG A 273 8.42 -7.79 -7.60
CA ARG A 273 7.57 -6.58 -7.62
C ARG A 273 6.56 -6.55 -6.47
N ILE A 274 5.96 -7.71 -6.14
CA ILE A 274 5.04 -7.84 -5.00
C ILE A 274 5.78 -7.53 -3.70
N PHE A 275 6.93 -8.15 -3.47
CA PHE A 275 7.70 -7.97 -2.23
C PHE A 275 8.28 -6.56 -2.12
N TYR A 276 8.81 -6.00 -3.20
CA TYR A 276 9.26 -4.61 -3.26
C TYR A 276 8.17 -3.62 -2.85
N SER A 277 6.93 -3.83 -3.32
CA SER A 277 5.85 -2.88 -3.07
C SER A 277 5.17 -3.07 -1.70
N ILE A 278 5.09 -4.31 -1.18
CA ILE A 278 4.24 -4.65 -0.03
C ILE A 278 5.04 -5.01 1.22
N ASN A 279 6.15 -5.75 1.09
CA ASN A 279 6.96 -6.16 2.24
C ASN A 279 7.94 -5.05 2.65
N ARG A 280 7.39 -3.99 3.23
CA ARG A 280 8.11 -2.77 3.66
C ARG A 280 9.18 -3.04 4.70
N SER A 281 9.03 -4.10 5.48
CA SER A 281 10.05 -4.50 6.44
C SER A 281 11.33 -5.07 5.80
N GLY A 282 11.30 -5.39 4.50
CA GLY A 282 12.47 -5.86 3.75
C GLY A 282 13.07 -7.18 4.24
N ASN A 283 12.31 -7.96 5.02
CA ASN A 283 12.77 -9.17 5.69
C ASN A 283 12.39 -10.46 4.95
N GLY A 284 11.75 -10.36 3.78
CA GLY A 284 11.28 -11.50 3.00
C GLY A 284 10.05 -12.21 3.59
N HIS A 285 9.45 -11.65 4.64
CA HIS A 285 8.31 -12.22 5.36
C HIS A 285 7.09 -11.29 5.26
N LEU A 286 6.29 -11.48 4.21
CA LEU A 286 5.10 -10.67 3.95
C LEU A 286 3.99 -11.05 4.95
N THR A 287 3.66 -10.14 5.86
CA THR A 287 2.66 -10.37 6.91
C THR A 287 1.24 -10.09 6.42
N LEU A 288 0.23 -10.65 7.11
CA LEU A 288 -1.18 -10.35 6.82
C LEU A 288 -1.48 -8.85 6.93
N ARG A 289 -0.82 -8.14 7.84
CA ARG A 289 -0.99 -6.70 8.02
C ARG A 289 -0.48 -5.92 6.80
N GLU A 290 0.68 -6.28 6.27
CA GLU A 290 1.22 -5.69 5.05
C GLU A 290 0.32 -6.00 3.85
N LEU A 291 -0.13 -7.26 3.71
CA LEU A 291 -1.05 -7.66 2.65
C LEU A 291 -2.36 -6.83 2.65
N LYS A 292 -2.96 -6.62 3.83
CA LYS A 292 -4.19 -5.83 3.99
C LYS A 292 -4.02 -4.35 3.70
N ARG A 293 -2.81 -3.80 3.89
CA ARG A 293 -2.51 -2.39 3.62
C ARG A 293 -2.08 -2.16 2.17
N GLY A 294 -1.53 -3.20 1.54
CA GLY A 294 -1.15 -3.19 0.14
C GLY A 294 -2.36 -3.24 -0.80
N ASN A 295 -2.06 -3.33 -2.08
CA ASN A 295 -3.06 -3.31 -3.17
C ASN A 295 -3.06 -4.60 -4.00
N LEU A 296 -2.39 -5.67 -3.53
CA LEU A 296 -2.29 -6.94 -4.25
C LEU A 296 -3.66 -7.58 -4.48
N ILE A 297 -4.56 -7.54 -3.49
CA ILE A 297 -5.88 -8.17 -3.61
C ILE A 297 -6.68 -7.54 -4.75
N ALA A 298 -6.67 -6.21 -4.85
CA ALA A 298 -7.32 -5.50 -5.96
C ALA A 298 -6.67 -5.85 -7.31
N ALA A 299 -5.33 -5.94 -7.36
CA ALA A 299 -4.61 -6.34 -8.57
C ALA A 299 -4.93 -7.79 -9.00
N LEU A 300 -5.05 -8.72 -8.05
CA LEU A 300 -5.43 -10.11 -8.31
C LEU A 300 -6.87 -10.24 -8.80
N GLN A 301 -7.78 -9.40 -8.30
CA GLN A 301 -9.16 -9.36 -8.79
C GLN A 301 -9.22 -8.82 -10.23
N GLN A 302 -8.52 -7.71 -10.50
CA GLN A 302 -8.42 -7.16 -11.85
C GLN A 302 -7.82 -8.18 -12.83
N LEU A 303 -6.79 -8.92 -12.39
CA LEU A 303 -6.14 -9.96 -13.17
C LEU A 303 -7.05 -11.14 -13.54
N ASP A 304 -8.09 -11.42 -12.74
CA ASP A 304 -9.04 -12.50 -13.06
C ASP A 304 -10.08 -12.09 -14.13
N GLU A 305 -10.25 -10.78 -14.34
CA GLU A 305 -11.25 -10.20 -15.24
C GLU A 305 -10.65 -9.66 -16.55
N GLU A 306 -9.43 -9.13 -16.50
CA GLU A 306 -8.77 -8.50 -17.64
C GLU A 306 -7.99 -9.51 -18.47
N GLU A 307 -8.35 -9.66 -19.75
CA GLU A 307 -7.68 -10.60 -20.66
C GLU A 307 -6.31 -10.08 -21.13
N ASP A 308 -6.14 -8.75 -21.22
CA ASP A 308 -4.88 -8.11 -21.58
C ASP A 308 -4.00 -7.90 -20.34
N ILE A 309 -3.00 -8.76 -20.18
CA ILE A 309 -2.08 -8.76 -19.03
C ILE A 309 -1.37 -7.40 -18.85
N ASN A 310 -1.18 -6.63 -19.93
CA ASN A 310 -0.46 -5.36 -19.88
C ASN A 310 -1.30 -4.21 -19.32
N LYS A 311 -2.63 -4.34 -19.27
CA LYS A 311 -3.49 -3.38 -18.54
C LYS A 311 -3.42 -3.57 -17.03
N VAL A 312 -2.98 -4.73 -16.56
CA VAL A 312 -2.73 -5.01 -15.14
C VAL A 312 -1.32 -4.54 -14.76
N LEU A 313 -1.12 -3.22 -14.77
CA LEU A 313 0.20 -2.58 -14.59
C LEU A 313 0.87 -2.93 -13.25
N ARG A 314 0.07 -3.11 -12.20
CA ARG A 314 0.54 -3.48 -10.87
C ARG A 314 0.93 -4.96 -10.86
N TYR A 315 2.22 -5.22 -10.64
CA TYR A 315 2.83 -6.55 -10.53
C TYR A 315 2.88 -7.38 -11.81
N PHE A 316 1.79 -7.46 -12.57
CA PHE A 316 1.57 -8.52 -13.57
C PHE A 316 1.87 -8.14 -15.02
N SER A 317 1.92 -6.85 -15.38
CA SER A 317 2.23 -6.42 -16.76
C SER A 317 3.49 -7.10 -17.31
N TYR A 318 3.32 -7.76 -18.46
CA TYR A 318 4.40 -8.44 -19.17
C TYR A 318 5.37 -7.43 -19.79
N GLU A 319 4.88 -6.31 -20.32
CA GLU A 319 5.73 -5.24 -20.84
C GLU A 319 6.68 -4.68 -19.78
N HIS A 320 6.19 -4.47 -18.54
CA HIS A 320 7.05 -4.06 -17.43
C HIS A 320 8.14 -5.10 -17.13
N PHE A 321 7.77 -6.39 -17.08
CA PHE A 321 8.76 -7.46 -16.94
C PHE A 321 9.80 -7.43 -18.07
N TYR A 322 9.35 -7.33 -19.31
CA TYR A 322 10.21 -7.40 -20.49
C TYR A 322 11.24 -6.26 -20.50
N VAL A 323 10.81 -5.03 -20.18
CA VAL A 323 11.72 -3.88 -20.07
C VAL A 323 12.77 -4.10 -18.98
N ILE A 324 12.37 -4.57 -17.79
CA ILE A 324 13.28 -4.87 -16.69
C ILE A 324 14.29 -5.94 -17.09
N TYR A 325 13.82 -7.03 -17.69
CA TYR A 325 14.66 -8.14 -18.13
C TYR A 325 15.65 -7.72 -19.22
N CYS A 326 15.21 -6.97 -20.23
CA CYS A 326 16.09 -6.44 -21.27
C CYS A 326 17.18 -5.54 -20.69
N LYS A 327 16.84 -4.66 -19.73
CA LYS A 327 17.82 -3.79 -19.07
C LYS A 327 18.86 -4.57 -18.28
N PHE A 328 18.47 -5.65 -17.61
CA PHE A 328 19.40 -6.55 -16.96
C PHE A 328 20.32 -7.23 -17.98
N TRP A 329 19.72 -7.83 -19.02
CA TRP A 329 20.43 -8.55 -20.07
C TRP A 329 21.44 -7.68 -20.84
N GLU A 330 21.12 -6.40 -21.05
CA GLU A 330 22.02 -5.41 -21.67
C GLU A 330 23.29 -5.17 -20.81
N LEU A 331 23.21 -5.31 -19.49
CA LEU A 331 24.32 -5.09 -18.57
C LEU A 331 25.17 -6.35 -18.32
N ASP A 332 24.52 -7.51 -18.26
CA ASP A 332 25.12 -8.83 -18.05
C ASP A 332 25.72 -9.37 -19.36
N ALA A 333 26.91 -8.87 -19.70
CA ALA A 333 27.58 -9.15 -20.97
C ALA A 333 28.17 -10.57 -21.07
N ASP A 334 28.54 -11.18 -19.95
CA ASP A 334 29.05 -12.56 -19.87
C ASP A 334 27.94 -13.59 -19.62
N HIS A 335 26.70 -13.14 -19.44
CA HIS A 335 25.50 -13.96 -19.29
C HIS A 335 25.62 -14.94 -18.12
N ASP A 336 26.31 -14.52 -17.05
CA ASP A 336 26.45 -15.30 -15.81
C ASP A 336 25.30 -15.03 -14.82
N PHE A 337 24.33 -14.20 -15.23
CA PHE A 337 23.17 -13.78 -14.48
C PHE A 337 23.50 -12.98 -13.22
N LEU A 338 24.65 -12.28 -13.26
CA LEU A 338 25.12 -11.41 -12.21
C LEU A 338 25.62 -10.07 -12.80
N ILE A 339 25.53 -9.02 -12.00
CA ILE A 339 25.97 -7.67 -12.38
C ILE A 339 27.02 -7.22 -11.36
N ASP A 340 28.22 -6.88 -11.82
CA ASP A 340 29.24 -6.21 -11.01
C ASP A 340 29.18 -4.67 -11.11
N LYS A 341 30.11 -3.99 -10.45
CA LYS A 341 30.15 -2.51 -10.45
C LYS A 341 30.40 -1.96 -11.86
N GLU A 342 31.27 -2.62 -12.61
CA GLU A 342 31.68 -2.27 -13.96
C GLU A 342 30.55 -2.48 -14.98
N ASN A 343 29.65 -3.41 -14.73
CA ASN A 343 28.38 -3.55 -15.43
C ASN A 343 27.45 -2.39 -15.04
N LEU A 344 27.12 -2.24 -13.75
CA LEU A 344 26.06 -1.30 -13.30
C LEU A 344 26.38 0.17 -13.64
N ILE A 345 27.65 0.58 -13.63
CA ILE A 345 28.04 1.95 -13.98
C ILE A 345 27.67 2.35 -15.42
N LYS A 346 27.40 1.37 -16.30
CA LYS A 346 26.95 1.61 -17.68
C LYS A 346 25.44 1.85 -17.77
N TYR A 347 24.68 1.58 -16.70
CA TYR A 347 23.23 1.79 -16.68
C TYR A 347 22.87 3.23 -17.06
N GLY A 348 21.81 3.38 -17.88
CA GLY A 348 21.30 4.69 -18.28
C GLY A 348 22.31 5.58 -19.00
N ASN A 349 23.26 5.01 -19.76
CA ASN A 349 24.38 5.73 -20.38
C ASN A 349 25.25 6.46 -19.34
N HIS A 350 25.64 5.75 -18.27
CA HIS A 350 26.41 6.32 -17.16
C HIS A 350 25.68 7.43 -16.40
N SER A 351 24.36 7.30 -16.24
CA SER A 351 23.56 8.27 -15.48
C SER A 351 23.85 8.25 -13.98
N LEU A 352 24.32 7.12 -13.45
CA LEU A 352 24.66 6.95 -12.04
C LEU A 352 26.08 7.45 -11.74
N THR A 353 26.22 8.20 -10.64
CA THR A 353 27.55 8.57 -10.14
C THR A 353 28.26 7.36 -9.52
N TYR A 354 29.60 7.36 -9.53
CA TYR A 354 30.39 6.30 -8.88
C TYR A 354 30.04 6.13 -7.39
N ARG A 355 29.70 7.22 -6.69
CA ARG A 355 29.30 7.19 -5.27
C ARG A 355 28.01 6.42 -5.05
N ILE A 356 27.06 6.56 -5.97
CA ILE A 356 25.79 5.83 -5.94
C ILE A 356 26.06 4.34 -6.17
N VAL A 357 26.83 4.00 -7.21
CA VAL A 357 27.19 2.61 -7.52
C VAL A 357 27.94 1.98 -6.33
N ASP A 358 28.92 2.68 -5.76
CA ASP A 358 29.64 2.21 -4.58
C ASP A 358 28.74 1.97 -3.38
N ARG A 359 27.75 2.84 -3.13
CA ARG A 359 26.77 2.65 -2.05
C ARG A 359 25.89 1.43 -2.29
N ILE A 360 25.41 1.23 -3.51
CA ILE A 360 24.60 0.06 -3.89
C ILE A 360 25.39 -1.23 -3.63
N PHE A 361 26.65 -1.30 -4.05
CA PHE A 361 27.51 -2.47 -3.84
C PHE A 361 28.12 -2.58 -2.44
N ALA A 362 28.08 -1.51 -1.65
CA ALA A 362 28.23 -1.58 -0.20
C ALA A 362 27.00 -2.21 0.48
N GLN A 363 25.95 -2.49 -0.30
CA GLN A 363 24.71 -3.14 0.12
C GLN A 363 23.99 -2.31 1.19
N ILE A 364 23.84 -1.02 0.92
CA ILE A 364 23.15 -0.05 1.77
C ILE A 364 22.04 0.61 0.94
N PRO A 365 20.78 0.59 1.43
CA PRO A 365 20.33 0.09 2.73
C PRO A 365 19.99 -1.42 2.71
N ARG A 366 19.88 -2.02 1.53
CA ARG A 366 19.45 -3.42 1.35
C ARG A 366 20.65 -4.34 1.12
N LYS A 367 20.67 -5.48 1.81
CA LYS A 367 21.59 -6.58 1.54
C LYS A 367 21.24 -7.29 0.25
N PHE A 368 22.25 -7.66 -0.53
CA PHE A 368 22.03 -8.47 -1.72
C PHE A 368 21.58 -9.88 -1.32
N THR A 369 20.73 -10.44 -2.16
CA THR A 369 20.28 -11.83 -2.10
C THR A 369 21.25 -12.75 -2.84
N SER A 370 22.03 -12.19 -3.77
CA SER A 370 23.18 -12.86 -4.38
C SER A 370 24.15 -13.41 -3.34
N MET A 371 24.53 -14.68 -3.53
CA MET A 371 25.53 -15.37 -2.71
C MET A 371 26.97 -15.10 -3.19
N THR A 372 27.13 -14.37 -4.30
CA THR A 372 28.43 -14.07 -4.90
C THR A 372 28.91 -12.70 -4.45
N GLU A 373 30.08 -12.66 -3.80
CA GLU A 373 30.65 -11.41 -3.28
C GLU A 373 30.88 -10.39 -4.40
N GLY A 374 30.51 -9.13 -4.13
CA GLY A 374 30.69 -8.03 -5.07
C GLY A 374 29.79 -8.08 -6.31
N LYS A 375 28.86 -9.03 -6.40
CA LYS A 375 27.95 -9.21 -7.54
C LYS A 375 26.48 -9.14 -7.12
N MET A 376 25.70 -8.36 -7.86
CA MET A 376 24.25 -8.19 -7.72
C MET A 376 23.53 -9.27 -8.54
N GLY A 377 22.54 -9.96 -7.95
CA GLY A 377 21.69 -10.90 -8.68
C GLY A 377 20.50 -10.22 -9.36
N TYR A 378 19.74 -10.98 -10.14
CA TYR A 378 18.55 -10.43 -10.83
C TYR A 378 17.51 -9.85 -9.87
N GLU A 379 17.20 -10.50 -8.74
CA GLU A 379 16.29 -9.95 -7.73
C GLU A 379 16.76 -8.57 -7.24
N ASP A 380 18.04 -8.47 -6.90
CA ASP A 380 18.65 -7.24 -6.39
C ASP A 380 18.59 -6.13 -7.45
N PHE A 381 18.78 -6.49 -8.73
CA PHE A 381 18.62 -5.56 -9.85
C PHE A 381 17.16 -5.11 -10.03
N VAL A 382 16.17 -5.99 -9.87
CA VAL A 382 14.75 -5.61 -9.92
C VAL A 382 14.43 -4.56 -8.86
N TYR A 383 14.97 -4.70 -7.64
CA TYR A 383 14.81 -3.68 -6.60
C TYR A 383 15.48 -2.35 -6.98
N PHE A 384 16.70 -2.41 -7.53
CA PHE A 384 17.41 -1.23 -8.03
C PHE A 384 16.61 -0.50 -9.11
N ILE A 385 16.20 -1.17 -10.19
CA ILE A 385 15.54 -0.52 -11.33
C ILE A 385 14.17 0.04 -10.95
N LEU A 386 13.39 -0.68 -10.12
CA LEU A 386 12.11 -0.14 -9.64
C LEU A 386 12.29 1.12 -8.78
N SER A 387 13.40 1.19 -8.03
CA SER A 387 13.75 2.38 -7.24
C SER A 387 14.28 3.52 -8.12
N GLU A 388 15.02 3.20 -9.17
CA GLU A 388 15.61 4.18 -10.07
C GLU A 388 14.57 4.83 -10.98
N GLU A 389 13.62 4.05 -11.52
CA GLU A 389 12.59 4.53 -12.46
C GLU A 389 11.48 5.37 -11.78
N ASP A 390 11.12 5.05 -10.53
CA ASP A 390 10.15 5.83 -9.74
C ASP A 390 10.69 6.19 -8.35
N LYS A 391 11.45 7.30 -8.31
CA LYS A 391 12.02 7.89 -7.09
C LYS A 391 10.99 8.55 -6.16
N SER A 392 9.73 8.67 -6.59
CA SER A 392 8.67 9.25 -5.76
C SER A 392 7.96 8.21 -4.88
N SER A 393 8.10 6.94 -5.24
CA SER A 393 7.49 5.85 -4.51
C SER A 393 8.12 5.67 -3.12
N GLU A 394 7.29 5.40 -2.13
CA GLU A 394 7.76 5.14 -0.77
C GLU A 394 8.88 4.07 -0.66
N PRO A 395 8.89 2.93 -1.39
CA PRO A 395 9.98 1.95 -1.28
C PRO A 395 11.26 2.45 -1.94
N SER A 396 11.16 3.30 -2.98
CA SER A 396 12.33 3.93 -3.59
C SER A 396 12.96 4.97 -2.66
N LEU A 397 12.14 5.74 -1.94
CA LEU A 397 12.63 6.68 -0.93
C LEU A 397 13.40 5.98 0.21
N GLU A 398 13.03 4.73 0.54
CA GLU A 398 13.78 3.92 1.51
C GLU A 398 15.06 3.30 0.91
N TYR A 399 15.09 3.08 -0.41
CA TYR A 399 16.25 2.55 -1.13
C TYR A 399 17.36 3.59 -1.28
N TRP A 400 17.00 4.83 -1.62
CA TRP A 400 17.92 5.96 -1.78
C TRP A 400 18.27 6.64 -0.46
#